data_AF-A0AA37Q1Y8-F1
#
_entry.id   AF-A0AA37Q1Y8-F1
#
_cell.length_a   1.000
_cell.length_b   1.000
_cell.length_c   1.000
_cell.angle_alpha   90.00
_cell.angle_beta   90.00
_cell.angle_gamma   90.00
#
_symmetry.space_group_name_H-M   'P 1'
#
loop_
_entity.id
_entity.type
_entity.pdbx_description
1 polymer ?
#
loop_
_entity_poly.entity_id
_entity_poly.type
_entity_poly.pdbx_seq_one_letter_code
_entity_poly.pdbx_strand_id
1 'polypeptide(L)'
;MPDRGRLHPDIWHAWRNAQSSRRAAQSTYHTATRTGWYPLLQWGWTRADCHRFVLDILGEAIPKSACGFCPFPMATATGRSQQGQRYRTKHERGTEALLLEFVARSLRSGPNADREQQRRRTYRPGRT
;
A
#
# COMPACT_ATOMS: atom_id res chain seq x y z
N MET A 1 1.08 31.34 2.05
CA MET A 1 0.89 29.88 1.83
C MET A 1 1.08 29.63 0.35
N PRO A 2 2.02 28.78 -0.10
CA PRO A 2 2.30 28.68 -1.53
C PRO A 2 1.06 28.14 -2.26
N ASP A 3 0.65 28.84 -3.30
CA ASP A 3 -0.40 28.41 -4.22
C ASP A 3 0.12 27.20 -4.99
N ARG A 4 -0.48 26.04 -4.71
CA ARG A 4 0.02 24.73 -5.07
C ARG A 4 -1.02 24.09 -5.97
N GLY A 5 -0.75 24.15 -7.28
CA GLY A 5 -1.52 23.57 -8.39
C GLY A 5 -2.72 22.74 -7.96
N ARG A 6 -3.89 23.38 -7.91
CA ARG A 6 -5.15 22.71 -7.61
C ARG A 6 -5.36 21.61 -8.66
N LEU A 7 -5.51 20.38 -8.19
CA LEU A 7 -6.08 19.31 -9.00
C LEU A 7 -7.42 19.82 -9.59
N HIS A 8 -7.78 19.30 -10.76
CA HIS A 8 -9.11 19.54 -11.32
C HIS A 8 -10.18 19.31 -10.24
N PRO A 9 -11.21 20.18 -10.12
CA PRO A 9 -12.19 20.11 -9.03
C PRO A 9 -12.75 18.70 -8.79
N ASP A 10 -13.09 17.98 -9.86
CA ASP A 10 -13.63 16.62 -9.77
C ASP A 10 -12.66 15.61 -9.14
N ILE A 11 -11.37 15.70 -9.48
CA ILE A 11 -10.31 14.84 -8.94
C ILE A 11 -10.15 15.12 -7.44
N TRP A 12 -10.24 16.38 -7.06
CA TRP A 12 -10.16 16.77 -5.66
C TRP A 12 -11.39 16.31 -4.86
N HIS A 13 -12.61 16.45 -5.40
CA HIS A 13 -13.83 15.97 -4.75
C HIS A 13 -13.80 14.46 -4.57
N ALA A 14 -13.42 13.71 -5.61
CA ALA A 14 -13.28 12.26 -5.54
C ALA A 14 -12.23 11.83 -4.50
N TRP A 15 -11.07 12.49 -4.48
CA TRP A 15 -10.03 12.22 -3.49
C TRP A 15 -10.51 12.51 -2.06
N ARG A 16 -11.11 13.68 -1.82
CA ARG A 16 -11.61 14.09 -0.51
C ARG A 16 -12.66 13.11 0.00
N ASN A 17 -13.58 12.69 -0.85
CA ASN A 17 -14.63 11.73 -0.50
C ASN A 17 -13.99 10.40 -0.08
N ALA A 18 -13.05 9.88 -0.88
CA ALA A 18 -12.35 8.64 -0.56
C ALA A 18 -11.58 8.71 0.78
N GLN A 19 -10.93 9.83 1.08
CA GLN A 19 -10.22 10.02 2.34
C GLN A 19 -11.15 10.20 3.54
N SER A 20 -12.30 10.85 3.32
CA SER A 20 -13.34 11.01 4.35
C SER A 20 -13.96 9.67 4.74
N SER A 21 -14.22 8.80 3.75
CA SER A 21 -14.67 7.42 4.00
C SER A 21 -13.63 6.61 4.78
N ARG A 22 -12.35 6.73 4.43
CA ARG A 22 -11.25 6.07 5.17
C ARG A 22 -11.13 6.59 6.60
N ARG A 23 -11.27 7.91 6.82
CA ARG A 23 -11.30 8.52 8.15
C ARG A 23 -12.47 7.97 8.96
N ALA A 24 -13.66 7.88 8.39
CA ALA A 24 -14.83 7.31 9.07
C ALA A 24 -14.57 5.86 9.47
N ALA A 25 -14.04 5.04 8.55
CA ALA A 25 -13.65 3.66 8.85
C ALA A 25 -12.57 3.54 9.93
N GLN A 26 -11.65 4.50 10.04
CA GLN A 26 -10.64 4.51 11.09
C GLN A 26 -11.17 5.03 12.43
N SER A 27 -12.18 5.91 12.39
CA SER A 27 -12.78 6.47 13.61
C SER A 27 -13.53 5.44 14.44
N THR A 28 -13.92 4.30 13.85
CA THR A 28 -14.50 3.16 14.58
C THR A 28 -13.52 2.54 15.58
N TYR A 29 -12.21 2.76 15.40
CA TYR A 29 -11.18 2.32 16.34
C TYR A 29 -10.87 3.36 17.42
N HIS A 30 -11.62 4.47 17.50
CA HIS A 30 -11.49 5.41 18.60
C HIS A 30 -11.93 4.76 19.91
N THR A 31 -11.25 5.12 20.99
CA THR A 31 -11.59 4.70 22.36
C THR A 31 -11.68 5.94 23.25
N ALA A 32 -12.16 5.79 24.48
CA ALA A 32 -12.23 6.88 25.46
C ALA A 32 -10.87 7.59 25.68
N THR A 33 -9.76 6.89 25.46
CA THR A 33 -8.40 7.40 25.64
C THR A 33 -7.65 7.63 24.31
N ARG A 34 -8.23 7.27 23.16
CA ARG A 34 -7.54 7.33 21.87
C ARG A 34 -8.44 7.89 20.76
N THR A 35 -8.09 9.07 20.28
CA THR A 35 -8.76 9.73 19.14
C THR A 35 -7.74 10.01 18.03
N GLY A 36 -8.08 9.66 16.80
CA GLY A 36 -7.26 9.93 15.62
C GLY A 36 -7.36 11.40 15.19
N TRP A 37 -6.21 12.02 14.94
CA TRP A 37 -6.11 13.35 14.34
C TRP A 37 -5.58 13.26 12.91
N TYR A 38 -6.18 14.03 11.98
CA TYR A 38 -5.99 13.89 10.53
C TYR A 38 -5.61 15.22 9.85
N PRO A 39 -4.44 15.80 10.16
CA PRO A 39 -4.06 17.14 9.70
C PRO A 39 -3.96 17.26 8.18
N LEU A 40 -3.45 16.23 7.49
CA LEU A 40 -3.31 16.23 6.03
C LEU A 40 -4.66 16.38 5.30
N LEU A 41 -5.74 15.84 5.89
CA LEU A 41 -7.08 16.01 5.34
C LEU A 41 -7.60 17.44 5.58
N GLN A 42 -7.35 18.00 6.77
CA GLN A 42 -7.72 19.38 7.11
C GLN A 42 -6.98 20.40 6.24
N TRP A 43 -5.71 20.16 5.94
CA TRP A 43 -4.91 21.00 5.06
C TRP A 43 -5.24 20.81 3.57
N GLY A 44 -6.07 19.82 3.22
CA GLY A 44 -6.40 19.50 1.83
C GLY A 44 -5.22 18.93 1.05
N TRP A 45 -4.23 18.33 1.72
CA TRP A 45 -3.02 17.81 1.08
C TRP A 45 -3.29 16.47 0.41
N THR A 46 -3.02 16.42 -0.89
CA THR A 46 -3.07 15.18 -1.65
C THR A 46 -1.79 14.38 -1.47
N ARG A 47 -1.76 13.15 -2.02
CA ARG A 47 -0.52 12.37 -2.02
C ARG A 47 0.60 13.05 -2.82
N ALA A 48 0.27 13.80 -3.87
CA ALA A 48 1.26 14.56 -4.64
C ALA A 48 1.84 15.71 -3.81
N ASP A 49 1.01 16.39 -3.01
CA ASP A 49 1.48 17.46 -2.12
C ASP A 49 2.42 16.94 -1.04
N CYS A 50 2.09 15.81 -0.42
CA CYS A 50 2.99 15.18 0.54
C CYS A 50 4.31 14.78 -0.12
N HIS A 51 4.26 14.21 -1.33
CA HIS A 51 5.47 13.79 -2.04
C HIS A 51 6.37 14.97 -2.38
N ARG A 52 5.79 16.06 -2.91
CA ARG A 52 6.52 17.30 -3.20
C ARG A 52 7.12 17.89 -1.93
N PHE A 53 6.34 18.00 -0.86
CA PHE A 53 6.85 18.54 0.41
C PHE A 53 8.03 17.75 0.97
N VAL A 54 7.97 16.42 0.91
CA VAL A 54 9.08 15.55 1.35
C VAL A 54 10.30 15.73 0.45
N LEU A 55 10.11 15.78 -0.86
CA LEU A 55 11.19 16.00 -1.82
C LEU A 55 11.85 17.38 -1.63
N ASP A 56 11.05 18.43 -1.42
CA ASP A 56 11.52 19.79 -1.21
C ASP A 56 12.38 19.91 0.06
N ILE A 57 12.07 19.12 1.10
CA ILE A 57 12.79 19.16 2.39
C ILE A 57 14.01 18.25 2.39
N LEU A 58 13.88 17.03 1.89
CA LEU A 58 14.93 16.00 2.00
C LEU A 58 15.84 15.95 0.77
N GLY A 59 15.44 16.56 -0.34
CA GLY A 59 16.12 16.42 -1.63
C GLY A 59 15.95 15.05 -2.29
N GLU A 60 15.30 14.09 -1.62
CA GLU A 60 15.05 12.75 -2.15
C GLU A 60 13.58 12.30 -1.98
N ALA A 61 13.12 11.50 -2.94
CA ALA A 61 11.77 10.97 -2.94
C ALA A 61 11.65 9.77 -2.01
N ILE A 62 10.78 9.85 -1.00
CA ILE A 62 10.51 8.70 -0.13
C ILE A 62 9.55 7.73 -0.84
N PRO A 63 9.97 6.47 -1.09
CA PRO A 63 9.12 5.48 -1.68
C PRO A 63 7.86 5.15 -0.85
N LYS A 64 6.77 4.78 -1.54
CA LYS A 64 5.59 4.18 -0.89
C LYS A 64 6.02 2.87 -0.20
N SER A 65 5.68 2.71 1.08
CA SER A 65 6.10 1.64 2.02
C SER A 65 7.61 1.34 2.03
N ALA A 66 8.28 1.79 3.09
CA ALA A 66 9.70 1.53 3.34
C ALA A 66 10.03 0.08 3.77
N CYS A 67 9.02 -0.75 4.03
CA CYS A 67 9.23 -2.11 4.50
C CYS A 67 9.50 -3.05 3.32
N GLY A 68 10.73 -3.58 3.24
CA GLY A 68 11.16 -4.51 2.19
C GLY A 68 10.34 -5.80 2.13
N PHE A 69 9.60 -6.14 3.18
CA PHE A 69 8.81 -7.38 3.26
C PHE A 69 7.35 -7.22 2.87
N CYS A 70 6.90 -5.99 2.66
CA CYS A 70 5.48 -5.71 2.56
C CYS A 70 4.89 -6.26 1.24
N PRO A 71 3.90 -7.17 1.27
CA PRO A 71 3.28 -7.68 0.05
C PRO A 71 2.19 -6.72 -0.48
N PHE A 72 1.66 -5.80 0.35
CA PHE A 72 0.54 -4.94 -0.02
C PHE A 72 0.75 -4.06 -1.28
N PRO A 73 1.93 -3.49 -1.55
CA PRO A 73 2.18 -2.76 -2.79
C PRO A 73 1.93 -3.61 -4.03
N MET A 74 2.14 -4.93 -3.93
CA MET A 74 1.95 -5.88 -5.02
C MET A 74 0.48 -6.10 -5.43
N ALA A 75 -0.48 -5.50 -4.72
CA ALA A 75 -1.89 -5.52 -5.15
C ALA A 75 -2.13 -4.79 -6.48
N THR A 76 -1.30 -3.80 -6.82
CA THR A 76 -1.42 -3.01 -8.07
C THR A 76 -0.30 -3.34 -9.04
N ALA A 77 -0.52 -3.22 -10.35
CA ALA A 77 0.51 -3.45 -11.36
C ALA A 77 1.75 -2.56 -11.15
N THR A 78 1.54 -1.26 -10.90
CA THR A 78 2.61 -0.31 -10.61
C THR A 78 3.36 -0.64 -9.33
N GLY A 79 2.66 -1.05 -8.26
CA GLY A 79 3.33 -1.43 -7.02
C GLY A 79 4.09 -2.75 -7.13
N ARG A 80 3.61 -3.71 -7.94
CA ARG A 80 4.37 -4.93 -8.28
C ARG A 80 5.67 -4.64 -8.99
N SER A 81 5.65 -3.79 -10.03
CA SER A 81 6.87 -3.46 -10.76
C SER A 81 7.88 -2.74 -9.88
N GLN A 82 7.43 -1.79 -9.05
CA GLN A 82 8.28 -1.11 -8.08
C GLN A 82 8.88 -2.05 -7.03
N GLN A 83 8.10 -2.98 -6.49
CA GLN A 83 8.60 -3.96 -5.51
C GLN A 83 9.59 -4.95 -6.15
N GLY A 84 9.30 -5.41 -7.36
CA GLY A 84 10.21 -6.27 -8.12
C GLY A 84 11.57 -5.59 -8.36
N GLN A 85 11.57 -4.28 -8.67
CA GLN A 85 12.82 -3.54 -8.81
C GLN A 85 13.60 -3.45 -7.49
N ARG A 86 12.93 -3.27 -6.36
CA ARG A 86 13.60 -3.28 -5.04
C ARG A 86 14.23 -4.62 -4.74
N TYR A 87 13.56 -5.72 -5.04
CA TYR A 87 14.13 -7.06 -4.83
C TYR A 87 15.34 -7.31 -5.73
N ARG A 88 15.39 -6.71 -6.92
CA ARG A 88 16.60 -6.77 -7.75
C ARG A 88 17.77 -6.01 -7.12
N THR A 89 17.50 -4.85 -6.52
CA THR A 89 18.53 -4.06 -5.84
C THR A 89 18.97 -4.65 -4.49
N LYS A 90 18.05 -5.31 -3.77
CA LYS A 90 18.27 -5.92 -2.44
C LYS A 90 17.73 -7.35 -2.44
N HIS A 91 18.47 -8.26 -3.07
CA HIS A 91 18.06 -9.64 -3.35
C HIS A 91 17.84 -10.47 -2.09
N GLU A 92 18.62 -10.20 -1.05
CA GLU A 92 18.53 -10.84 0.26
C GLU A 92 17.16 -10.58 0.91
N ARG A 93 16.70 -9.32 0.89
CA ARG A 93 15.38 -8.93 1.42
C ARG A 93 14.23 -9.50 0.59
N GLY A 94 14.39 -9.55 -0.73
CA GLY A 94 13.42 -10.16 -1.62
C GLY A 94 13.25 -11.66 -1.36
N THR A 95 14.36 -12.37 -1.18
CA THR A 95 14.37 -13.81 -0.89
C THR A 95 13.70 -14.10 0.45
N GLU A 96 14.07 -13.36 1.49
CA GLU A 96 13.49 -13.50 2.83
C GLU A 96 11.98 -13.20 2.82
N ALA A 97 11.53 -12.17 2.10
CA ALA A 97 10.12 -11.87 1.95
C ALA A 97 9.33 -12.99 1.25
N LEU A 98 9.89 -13.58 0.19
CA LEU A 98 9.27 -14.68 -0.55
C LEU A 98 9.23 -15.97 0.28
N LEU A 99 10.29 -16.26 1.04
CA LEU A 99 10.34 -17.40 1.96
C LEU A 99 9.33 -17.25 3.08
N LEU A 100 9.25 -16.07 3.70
CA LEU A 100 8.28 -15.78 4.76
C LEU A 100 6.85 -16.00 4.27
N GLU A 101 6.50 -15.47 3.09
CA GLU A 101 5.19 -15.69 2.47
C GLU A 101 4.94 -17.18 2.19
N PHE A 102 5.95 -17.91 1.67
CA PHE A 102 5.84 -19.34 1.41
C PHE A 102 5.57 -20.14 2.70
N VAL A 103 6.32 -19.87 3.77
CA VAL A 103 6.16 -20.53 5.07
C VAL A 103 4.80 -20.19 5.66
N ALA A 104 4.41 -18.91 5.68
CA ALA A 104 3.11 -18.47 6.20
C ALA A 104 1.95 -19.15 5.47
N ARG A 105 2.04 -19.30 4.14
CA ARG A 105 1.04 -20.02 3.34
C ARG A 105 1.02 -21.52 3.59
N SER A 106 2.17 -22.12 3.93
CA SER A 106 2.31 -23.55 4.20
C SER A 106 1.79 -23.92 5.60
N LEU A 107 1.96 -23.00 6.56
CA LEU A 107 1.48 -23.16 7.94
C LEU A 107 0.00 -22.79 8.10
N ARG A 108 -0.65 -22.23 7.08
CA ARG A 108 -2.07 -21.91 7.12
C ARG A 108 -2.90 -23.19 7.21
N SER A 109 -3.39 -23.52 8.40
CA SER A 109 -4.39 -24.58 8.63
C SER A 109 -5.80 -23.96 8.73
N GLY A 110 -6.76 -24.47 7.96
CA GLY A 110 -8.15 -24.02 7.99
C GLY A 110 -8.89 -24.19 6.65
N PRO A 111 -10.22 -24.05 6.61
CA PRO A 111 -11.06 -24.39 5.44
C PRO A 111 -10.73 -23.58 4.16
N ASN A 112 -10.09 -22.42 4.30
CA ASN A 112 -9.60 -21.63 3.16
C ASN A 112 -8.23 -22.11 2.63
N ALA A 113 -7.46 -22.88 3.39
CA ALA A 113 -6.20 -23.50 2.95
C ALA A 113 -6.45 -24.56 1.87
N ASP A 114 -7.44 -25.42 2.09
CA ASP A 114 -7.80 -26.52 1.20
C ASP A 114 -8.25 -26.03 -0.18
N ARG A 115 -9.05 -24.96 -0.22
CA ARG A 115 -9.53 -24.33 -1.47
C ARG A 115 -8.40 -23.82 -2.36
N GLU A 116 -7.34 -23.27 -1.76
CA GLU A 116 -6.22 -22.73 -2.53
C GLU A 116 -5.21 -23.80 -2.94
N GLN A 117 -4.99 -24.82 -2.11
CA GLN A 117 -4.24 -26.01 -2.50
C GLN A 117 -4.93 -26.77 -3.64
N GLN A 118 -6.27 -26.89 -3.60
CA GLN A 118 -7.06 -27.44 -4.71
C GLN A 118 -6.94 -26.60 -5.97
N ARG A 119 -7.05 -25.26 -5.90
CA ARG A 119 -6.81 -24.37 -7.04
C ARG A 119 -5.42 -24.52 -7.66
N ARG A 120 -4.38 -24.77 -6.85
CA ARG A 120 -3.02 -25.02 -7.36
C ARG A 120 -2.88 -26.38 -8.01
N ARG A 121 -3.51 -27.43 -7.46
CA ARG A 121 -3.56 -28.76 -8.08
C ARG A 121 -4.31 -28.76 -9.42
N THR A 122 -5.34 -27.93 -9.55
CA THR A 122 -6.15 -27.81 -10.78
C THR A 122 -5.62 -26.75 -11.74
N TYR A 123 -4.71 -25.88 -11.31
CA TYR A 123 -4.05 -24.92 -12.18
C TYR A 123 -3.15 -25.65 -13.18
N ARG A 124 -3.64 -25.75 -14.41
CA ARG A 124 -2.85 -26.14 -15.57
C ARG A 124 -2.37 -24.84 -16.22
N PRO A 125 -1.07 -24.50 -16.18
CA PRO A 125 -0.60 -23.34 -16.94
C PRO A 125 -0.96 -23.57 -18.42
N GLY A 126 -1.50 -22.53 -19.05
CA GLY A 126 -1.84 -22.56 -20.47
C GLY A 126 -0.66 -23.10 -21.27
N ARG A 127 -0.96 -24.09 -22.10
CA ARG A 127 -0.07 -24.56 -23.16
C ARG A 127 0.03 -23.40 -24.15
N THR A 128 1.25 -22.84 -24.30
CA THR A 128 1.70 -21.85 -25.30
C THR A 128 0.87 -20.59 -25.48
#